data_AF-A0A3A6NEX5-F1
#
_entry.id   AF-A0A3A6NEX5-F1
#
_cell.length_a   1.000
_cell.length_b   1.000
_cell.length_c   1.000
_cell.angle_alpha   90.00
_cell.angle_beta   90.00
_cell.angle_gamma   90.00
#
_symmetry.space_group_name_H-M   'P 1'
#
loop_
_entity.id
_entity.type
_entity.pdbx_description
1 polymer ?
#
loop_
_entity_poly.entity_id
_entity_poly.type
_entity_poly.pdbx_seq_one_letter_code
_entity_poly.pdbx_strand_id
1 'polypeptide(L)' 'MKKPERNKKIKELHLEIESLKKTLQLKMEKYGNFCHPEVICVSKLLDQKILKFMKLVNNLDNDKH' A
#
# COMPACT_ATOMS: atom_id res chain seq x y z
N MET A 1 -14.87 17.56 13.97
CA MET A 1 -15.42 16.18 13.94
C MET A 1 -14.46 15.28 13.15
N LYS A 2 -13.71 14.39 13.81
CA LYS A 2 -12.80 13.45 13.12
C LYS A 2 -13.64 12.36 12.44
N LYS A 3 -13.70 12.37 11.11
CA LYS A 3 -14.54 11.48 10.28
C LYS A 3 -14.15 10.00 10.47
N PRO A 4 -14.95 9.16 11.16
CA PRO A 4 -14.62 7.75 11.43
C PRO A 4 -14.40 6.93 10.15
N GLU A 5 -15.04 7.35 9.04
CA GLU A 5 -14.91 6.73 7.72
C GLU A 5 -13.50 6.83 7.13
N ARG A 6 -12.75 7.92 7.42
CA ARG A 6 -11.36 8.08 6.93
C ARG A 6 -10.40 7.14 7.66
N ASN A 7 -10.54 6.99 8.98
CA ASN A 7 -9.71 6.05 9.76
C ASN A 7 -9.93 4.60 9.30
N LYS A 8 -11.18 4.25 8.96
CA LYS A 8 -11.48 2.94 8.37
C LYS A 8 -10.74 2.75 7.05
N LYS A 9 -10.80 3.74 6.15
CA LYS A 9 -10.11 3.71 4.85
C LYS A 9 -8.58 3.61 4.96
N ILE A 10 -7.98 4.33 5.91
CA ILE A 10 -6.54 4.25 6.20
C ILE A 10 -6.16 2.86 6.70
N LYS A 11 -6.97 2.28 7.60
CA LYS A 11 -6.75 0.93 8.15
C LYS A 11 -6.90 -0.14 7.07
N GLU A 12 -7.91 -0.03 6.19
CA GLU A 12 -8.09 -0.93 5.06
C GLU A 12 -6.90 -0.86 4.09
N LEU A 13 -6.46 0.35 3.72
CA LEU A 13 -5.27 0.53 2.88
C LEU A 13 -4.00 -0.04 3.52
N HIS A 14 -3.85 0.10 4.84
CA HIS A 14 -2.71 -0.47 5.55
C HIS A 14 -2.71 -2.01 5.46
N LEU A 15 -3.86 -2.64 5.68
CA LEU A 15 -4.02 -4.09 5.54
C LEU A 15 -3.76 -4.57 4.11
N GLU A 16 -4.21 -3.82 3.10
CA GLU A 16 -3.90 -4.12 1.69
C GLU A 16 -2.40 -4.03 1.40
N ILE A 17 -1.71 -3.01 1.92
CA ILE A 17 -0.25 -2.84 1.77
C ILE A 17 0.50 -4.00 2.43
N GLU A 18 0.12 -4.41 3.64
CA GLU A 18 0.73 -5.55 4.32
C GLU A 18 0.50 -6.87 3.57
N SER A 19 -0.72 -7.07 3.07
CA SER A 19 -1.06 -8.24 2.25
C SER A 19 -0.19 -8.29 0.98
N LEU A 20 -0.08 -7.17 0.26
CA LEU A 20 0.75 -7.06 -0.94
C LEU A 20 2.24 -7.26 -0.66
N LYS A 21 2.76 -6.79 0.48
CA LYS A 21 4.15 -7.09 0.90
C LYS A 21 4.38 -8.58 1.08
N LYS A 22 3.47 -9.29 1.75
CA LYS A 22 3.54 -10.75 1.91
C LYS A 22 3.46 -11.45 0.55
N THR A 23 2.54 -11.03 -0.32
CA THR A 23 2.45 -11.58 -1.68
C THR A 23 3.74 -11.35 -2.47
N LEU A 24 4.33 -10.16 -2.37
CA LEU A 24 5.59 -9.85 -3.04
C LEU A 24 6.69 -10.78 -2.55
N GLN A 25 6.86 -10.92 -1.23
CA GLN A 25 7.84 -11.81 -0.61
C GLN A 25 7.67 -13.26 -1.09
N LEU A 26 6.45 -13.80 -1.05
CA LEU A 26 6.16 -15.16 -1.54
C LEU A 26 6.51 -15.33 -3.02
N LYS A 27 6.22 -14.33 -3.86
CA LYS A 27 6.60 -14.36 -5.29
C LYS A 27 8.10 -14.25 -5.47
N MET A 28 8.79 -13.46 -4.66
CA MET A 28 10.25 -13.37 -4.67
C MET A 28 10.89 -14.69 -4.32
N GLU A 29 10.40 -15.36 -3.28
CA GLU A 29 10.87 -16.68 -2.86
C GLU A 29 10.56 -17.74 -3.93
N LYS A 30 9.38 -17.69 -4.54
CA LYS A 30 8.98 -18.64 -5.60
C LYS A 30 9.81 -18.50 -6.88
N TYR A 31 10.05 -17.27 -7.34
CA TYR A 31 10.69 -17.02 -8.63
C TYR A 31 12.18 -16.74 -8.55
N GLY A 32 12.70 -16.39 -7.36
CA GLY A 32 14.11 -16.09 -7.13
C GLY A 32 14.66 -14.86 -7.87
N ASN A 33 13.79 -14.09 -8.55
CA ASN A 33 14.20 -12.97 -9.40
C ASN A 33 13.26 -11.76 -9.25
N PHE A 34 13.85 -10.59 -8.98
CA PHE A 34 13.15 -9.31 -8.95
C PHE A 34 12.55 -8.91 -10.30
N CYS A 35 13.14 -9.37 -11.41
CA CYS A 35 12.67 -9.05 -12.75
C CYS A 35 11.53 -9.95 -13.24
N HIS A 36 11.04 -10.89 -12.42
CA HIS A 36 9.91 -11.72 -12.82
C HIS A 36 8.67 -10.85 -13.04
N PRO A 37 7.94 -10.97 -14.16
CA PRO A 37 6.83 -10.08 -14.50
C PRO A 37 5.75 -10.02 -13.41
N GLU A 38 5.51 -11.12 -12.70
CA GLU A 38 4.57 -11.12 -11.57
C GLU A 38 5.09 -10.38 -10.33
N VAL A 39 6.40 -10.44 -10.06
CA VAL A 39 7.03 -9.69 -8.95
C VAL A 39 6.98 -8.20 -9.27
N ILE A 40 7.30 -7.82 -10.51
CA ILE A 40 7.18 -6.44 -11.00
C ILE A 40 5.73 -5.95 -10.90
N CYS A 41 4.76 -6.77 -11.31
CA CYS A 41 3.34 -6.40 -11.24
C CYS A 41 2.88 -6.14 -9.80
N VAL A 42 3.21 -7.05 -8.88
CA VAL A 42 2.88 -6.87 -7.45
C VAL A 42 3.63 -5.67 -6.85
N SER A 43 4.88 -5.44 -7.23
CA SER A 43 5.67 -4.30 -6.79
C SER A 43 5.03 -2.97 -7.24
N LYS A 44 4.62 -2.86 -8.52
CA LYS A 44 3.91 -1.68 -9.03
C LYS A 44 2.58 -1.45 -8.32
N LEU A 45 1.83 -2.52 -8.04
CA LEU A 45 0.56 -2.42 -7.32
C LEU A 45 0.76 -1.96 -5.87
N LEU A 46 1.80 -2.47 -5.19
CA LEU A 46 2.19 -2.05 -3.85
C LEU A 46 2.56 -0.56 -3.83
N ASP A 47 3.35 -0.11 -4.80
CA ASP A 47 3.75 1.30 -4.93
C ASP A 47 2.54 2.23 -5.09
N GLN A 48 1.59 1.87 -5.95
CA GLN A 48 0.32 2.61 -6.10
C GLN A 48 -0.48 2.70 -4.80
N LYS A 49 -0.51 1.64 -4.00
CA LYS A 49 -1.24 1.62 -2.72
C LYS A 49 -0.52 2.48 -1.67
N ILE A 50 0.81 2.43 -1.61
CA ILE A 50 1.63 3.30 -0.75
C ILE A 50 1.43 4.77 -1.12
N LEU A 51 1.46 5.11 -2.41
CA LEU A 51 1.20 6.48 -2.88
C LEU A 51 -0.20 6.97 -2.47
N LYS A 52 -1.22 6.12 -2.59
CA LYS A 52 -2.59 6.46 -2.13
C LYS A 52 -2.63 6.65 -0.62
N PHE A 53 -1.94 5.82 0.15
CA PHE A 53 -1.84 5.93 1.59
C PHE A 53 -1.14 7.25 2.00
N MET A 54 0.03 7.54 1.41
CA MET A 54 0.76 8.79 1.65
C MET A 54 -0.08 10.01 1.31
N LYS A 55 -0.81 10.02 0.18
CA LYS A 55 -1.73 11.11 -0.16
C LYS A 55 -2.81 11.28 0.92
N LEU A 56 -3.41 10.20 1.40
CA LEU A 56 -4.45 10.28 2.44
C LEU A 56 -3.91 10.78 3.78
N VAL A 57 -2.68 10.41 4.14
CA VAL A 57 -2.01 10.87 5.37
C VAL A 57 -1.54 12.32 5.24
N ASN A 58 -0.95 12.73 4.12
CA ASN A 58 -0.49 14.12 3.91
C ASN A 58 -1.65 15.12 3.80
N ASN A 59 -2.81 14.71 3.27
CA ASN A 59 -4.04 15.52 3.31
C ASN A 59 -4.58 15.69 4.74
N LEU A 60 -4.10 14.90 5.71
CA LEU A 60 -4.47 14.99 7.12
C LEU A 60 -3.65 16.06 7.85
N ASP A 61 -2.43 16.34 7.37
CA ASP A 61 -1.52 17.35 7.90
C ASP A 61 -1.86 18.76 7.36
N ASN A 62 -2.30 18.86 6.10
CA ASN A 62 -2.68 20.13 5.48
C ASN A 62 -4.04 20.68 5.93
N ASP A 63 -4.97 19.85 6.45
CA ASP A 63 -6.27 20.29 6.99
C ASP A 63 -6.13 20.97 8.39
N LYS A 64 -4.90 21.09 8.88
CA LYS A 64 -4.54 21.67 10.19
C LYS A 64 -3.86 23.05 10.10
N HIS A 65 -3.72 23.65 8.91
CA HIS A 65 -3.04 24.92 8.71
C HIS A 65 -3.93 25.97 8.05
#